data_AF-A0A0W7V8P5-F1
#
_entry.id   AF-A0A0W7V8P5-F1
#
_cell.length_a   1.000
_cell.length_b   1.000
_cell.length_c   1.000
_cell.angle_alpha   90.00
_cell.angle_beta   90.00
_cell.angle_gamma   90.00
#
_symmetry.space_group_name_H-M   'P 1'
#
loop_
_entity.id
_entity.type
_entity.pdbx_description
1 polymer ?
#
loop_
_entity_poly.entity_id
_entity_poly.type
_entity_poly.pdbx_seq_one_letter_code
_entity_poly.pdbx_strand_id
1 'polypeptide(L)'
;MAYRAPHDRDRRVHIIIHQDGISVSVLGIFEELQDANRDCLFQATQAGIELLQESPTHGPDKHHISPLEPARWDTPDGVSCWVESHTVEPSRVAASNLETR
;
A
#
# COMPACT_ATOMS: atom_id res chain seq x y z
N MET A 1 32.32 -18.02 0.39
CA MET A 1 31.55 -17.08 1.23
C MET A 1 30.63 -16.32 0.30
N ALA A 2 29.35 -16.68 0.28
CA ALA A 2 28.37 -16.09 -0.63
C ALA A 2 27.98 -14.69 -0.13
N TYR A 3 28.20 -13.67 -0.96
CA TYR A 3 27.70 -12.33 -0.72
C TYR A 3 26.16 -12.40 -0.68
N ARG A 4 25.57 -12.13 0.50
CA ARG A 4 24.13 -11.90 0.63
C ARG A 4 23.78 -10.67 -0.22
N ALA A 5 23.04 -10.86 -1.30
CA ALA A 5 22.40 -9.75 -1.99
C ALA A 5 21.34 -9.16 -1.05
N PRO A 6 21.38 -7.86 -0.71
CA PRO A 6 20.46 -7.24 0.24
C PRO A 6 19.04 -6.99 -0.33
N HIS A 7 18.69 -7.62 -1.45
CA HIS A 7 17.42 -7.40 -2.18
C HIS A 7 16.44 -8.57 -2.08
N ASP A 8 16.53 -9.34 -0.99
CA ASP A 8 15.40 -10.16 -0.52
C ASP A 8 14.55 -9.36 0.50
N ARG A 9 14.49 -8.03 0.32
CA ARG A 9 13.35 -7.27 0.82
C ARG A 9 12.15 -7.87 0.11
N ASP A 10 11.19 -8.40 0.87
CA ASP A 10 9.86 -8.79 0.40
C ASP A 10 9.49 -7.91 -0.80
N ARG A 11 9.45 -8.48 -2.01
CA ARG A 11 9.10 -7.75 -3.25
C ARG A 11 7.60 -7.45 -3.25
N ARG A 12 7.13 -6.89 -2.17
CA ARG A 12 5.74 -6.58 -1.93
C ARG A 12 5.50 -5.17 -2.44
N VAL A 13 4.42 -5.02 -3.18
CA VAL A 13 3.88 -3.72 -3.53
C VAL A 13 2.55 -3.55 -2.84
N HIS A 14 2.25 -2.32 -2.46
CA HIS A 14 1.03 -1.93 -1.81
C HIS A 14 0.21 -1.09 -2.78
N ILE A 15 -0.98 -1.58 -3.10
CA ILE A 15 -1.85 -0.98 -4.12
C ILE A 15 -3.02 -0.33 -3.41
N ILE A 16 -3.30 0.92 -3.73
CA ILE A 16 -4.51 1.61 -3.27
C ILE A 16 -5.61 1.36 -4.29
N ILE A 17 -6.70 0.77 -3.82
CA ILE A 17 -7.87 0.47 -4.62
C ILE A 17 -9.01 1.34 -4.12
N HIS A 18 -9.68 2.01 -5.06
CA HIS A 18 -10.86 2.81 -4.81
C HIS A 18 -12.03 2.26 -5.61
N GLN A 19 -13.15 2.05 -4.92
CA GLN A 19 -14.40 1.58 -5.50
C GLN A 19 -15.47 2.65 -5.29
N ASP A 20 -16.09 3.09 -6.37
CA ASP A 20 -17.22 4.02 -6.36
C ASP A 20 -18.38 3.38 -7.14
N GLY A 21 -19.25 2.69 -6.40
CA GLY A 21 -20.52 2.08 -6.82
C GLY A 21 -20.44 1.04 -7.95
N ILE A 22 -20.00 1.47 -9.13
CA ILE A 22 -19.98 0.74 -10.40
C ILE A 22 -18.54 0.51 -10.88
N SER A 23 -17.57 1.28 -10.37
CA SER A 23 -16.19 1.27 -10.84
C SER A 23 -15.20 0.90 -9.74
N VAL A 24 -14.13 0.20 -10.11
CA VAL A 24 -12.97 -0.10 -9.27
C VAL A 24 -11.74 0.43 -9.99
N SER A 25 -10.97 1.30 -9.34
CA SER A 25 -9.78 1.93 -9.88
C SER A 25 -8.58 1.76 -8.95
N VAL A 26 -7.38 1.71 -9.53
CA VAL A 26 -6.13 1.77 -8.79
C VAL A 26 -5.67 3.22 -8.73
N LEU A 27 -5.54 3.76 -7.52
CA LEU A 27 -5.10 5.14 -7.31
C LEU A 27 -3.58 5.27 -7.28
N GLY A 28 -2.89 4.25 -6.79
CA GLY A 28 -1.44 4.27 -6.66
C GLY A 28 -0.85 2.92 -6.27
N ILE A 29 0.45 2.79 -6.50
CA ILE A 29 1.25 1.61 -6.17
C ILE A 29 2.50 2.09 -5.42
N PHE A 30 2.78 1.51 -4.26
CA PHE A 30 3.83 1.92 -3.35
C PHE A 30 4.73 0.75 -2.96
N GLU A 31 6.01 1.03 -2.70
CA GLU A 31 6.93 0.05 -2.10
C GLU A 31 6.66 -0.12 -0.59
N GLU A 32 6.29 0.97 0.09
CA GLU A 32 6.07 0.97 1.54
C GLU A 32 4.59 1.03 1.91
N LEU A 33 4.17 0.16 2.83
CA LEU A 33 2.79 0.12 3.34
C LEU A 33 2.37 1.45 3.98
N GLN A 34 3.31 2.12 4.64
CA GLN A 34 3.05 3.38 5.34
C GLN A 34 2.67 4.50 4.38
N ASP A 35 3.35 4.58 3.23
CA ASP A 35 3.03 5.56 2.20
C ASP A 35 1.67 5.27 1.55
N ALA A 36 1.38 4.00 1.26
CA ALA A 36 0.08 3.59 0.74
C ALA A 36 -1.05 3.91 1.74
N ASN A 37 -0.84 3.62 3.02
CA ASN A 37 -1.81 3.91 4.08
C ASN A 37 -2.04 5.42 4.23
N ARG A 38 -0.96 6.22 4.21
CA ARG A 38 -1.06 7.68 4.29
C ARG A 38 -1.90 8.24 3.15
N ASP A 39 -1.65 7.80 1.93
CA ASP A 39 -2.38 8.28 0.76
C ASP A 39 -3.83 7.78 0.75
N CYS A 40 -4.08 6.52 1.16
CA CYS A 40 -5.43 5.97 1.32
C CYS A 40 -6.27 6.79 2.32
N LEU A 41 -5.69 7.17 3.46
CA LEU A 41 -6.36 8.00 4.46
C LEU A 41 -6.50 9.45 3.98
N PHE A 42 -5.52 9.96 3.23
CA PHE A 42 -5.63 11.27 2.59
C PHE A 42 -6.84 11.33 1.65
N GLN A 43 -7.13 10.28 0.88
CA GLN A 43 -8.34 10.21 0.04
C GLN A 43 -9.63 10.35 0.85
N ALA A 44 -9.73 9.73 2.03
CA ALA A 44 -10.89 9.93 2.92
C ALA A 44 -11.06 11.39 3.33
N THR A 45 -9.95 12.05 3.72
CA THR A 45 -10.00 13.47 4.10
C THR A 45 -10.41 14.38 2.94
N GLN A 46 -9.94 14.09 1.71
CA GLN A 46 -10.33 14.85 0.51
C GLN A 46 -11.81 14.65 0.15
N ALA A 47 -12.35 13.45 0.38
CA ALA A 47 -13.75 13.14 0.17
C ALA A 47 -14.68 13.65 1.28
N GLY A 48 -14.14 14.30 2.33
CA GLY A 48 -14.92 14.78 3.47
C GLY A 48 -15.47 13.64 4.35
N ILE A 49 -14.88 12.45 4.26
CA ILE A 49 -15.29 11.28 5.01
C ILE A 49 -14.71 11.39 6.42
N GLU A 50 -15.59 11.48 7.40
CA GLU A 50 -15.21 11.42 8.80
C GLU A 50 -14.92 9.96 9.17
N LEU A 51 -13.64 9.63 9.30
CA LEU A 51 -13.20 8.30 9.68
C LEU A 51 -13.66 8.00 11.11
N LEU A 52 -14.70 7.17 11.26
CA LEU A 52 -15.31 6.81 12.56
C LEU A 52 -14.37 6.00 13.48
N GLN A 53 -13.27 5.49 12.94
CA GLN A 53 -12.14 4.93 13.69
C GLN A 53 -10.87 5.68 13.31
N GLU A 54 -10.17 6.22 14.31
CA GLU A 54 -8.75 6.60 14.22
C GLU A 54 -7.90 5.34 14.02
N SER A 55 -7.93 4.74 12.82
CA SER A 55 -7.22 3.51 12.46
C SER A 55 -7.61 2.24 13.26
N PRO A 56 -7.64 1.06 12.63
CA PRO A 56 -7.57 -0.20 13.36
C PRO A 56 -6.17 -0.30 13.98
N THR A 57 -6.04 0.13 15.24
CA THR A 57 -4.83 -0.04 16.03
C THR A 57 -4.91 -1.37 16.75
N HIS A 58 -4.47 -2.45 16.08
CA HIS A 58 -3.95 -3.64 16.77
C HIS A 58 -2.48 -3.83 16.39
N GLY A 59 -1.61 -3.11 17.12
CA GLY A 59 -0.16 -3.27 17.11
C GLY A 59 0.51 -2.30 18.09
N PRO A 60 1.33 -2.75 19.07
CA PRO A 60 1.70 -1.93 20.22
C PRO A 60 3.00 -1.11 20.04
N ASP A 61 3.10 -0.07 20.86
CA ASP A 61 4.31 0.59 21.36
C ASP A 61 4.66 1.97 20.78
N LYS A 62 5.09 2.83 21.71
CA LYS A 62 5.34 4.29 21.70
C LYS A 62 6.33 4.83 20.64
N HIS A 63 6.68 4.02 19.65
CA HIS A 63 7.64 4.32 18.59
C HIS A 63 7.10 4.09 17.17
N HIS A 64 5.84 3.64 17.01
CA HIS A 64 5.23 3.38 15.70
C HIS A 64 4.02 4.31 15.47
N ILE A 65 4.17 5.29 14.59
CA ILE A 65 3.14 6.34 14.29
C ILE A 65 2.15 5.89 13.21
N SER A 66 2.27 4.67 12.65
CA SER A 66 1.42 4.22 11.53
C SER A 66 0.94 2.78 11.69
N PRO A 67 -0.29 2.45 11.27
CA PRO A 67 -0.82 1.09 11.33
C PRO A 67 0.04 0.13 10.49
N LEU A 68 0.39 -1.00 11.09
CA LEU A 68 1.04 -2.15 10.42
C LEU A 68 0.08 -2.90 9.49
N GLU A 69 -1.21 -2.64 9.61
CA GLU A 69 -2.25 -3.27 8.81
C GLU A 69 -2.62 -2.38 7.61
N PRO A 70 -3.03 -2.96 6.48
CA PRO A 70 -3.50 -2.21 5.33
C PRO A 70 -4.72 -1.35 5.69
N ALA A 71 -4.63 -0.05 5.40
CA ALA A 71 -5.71 0.88 5.66
C ALA A 71 -6.93 0.58 4.79
N ARG A 72 -8.12 0.78 5.36
CA ARG A 72 -9.40 0.67 4.66
C ARG A 72 -10.40 1.64 5.26
N TRP A 73 -11.22 2.24 4.40
CA TRP A 73 -12.41 2.96 4.77
C TRP A 73 -13.56 2.66 3.80
N ASP A 74 -14.78 2.78 4.29
CA ASP A 74 -16.01 2.51 3.56
C ASP A 74 -17.03 3.60 3.93
N THR A 75 -17.85 4.04 2.98
CA THR A 75 -18.95 4.99 3.20
C THR A 75 -20.31 4.30 3.11
N PRO A 76 -21.35 4.87 3.75
CA PRO A 76 -22.73 4.37 3.61
C PRO A 76 -23.23 4.38 2.16
N ASP A 77 -22.68 5.24 1.32
CA ASP A 77 -23.04 5.37 -0.10
C ASP A 77 -22.43 4.26 -0.98
N GLY A 78 -21.65 3.34 -0.38
CA GLY A 78 -21.03 2.23 -1.09
C GLY A 78 -19.71 2.58 -1.77
N VAL A 79 -19.09 3.70 -1.39
CA VAL A 79 -17.73 4.06 -1.79
C VAL A 79 -16.75 3.44 -0.80
N SER A 80 -15.74 2.75 -1.30
CA SER A 80 -14.73 2.08 -0.48
C SER A 80 -13.34 2.39 -0.99
N CYS A 81 -12.38 2.51 -0.10
CA CYS A 81 -10.96 2.59 -0.46
C CYS A 81 -10.13 1.75 0.49
N TRP A 82 -9.21 0.96 -0.04
CA TRP A 82 -8.37 0.09 0.77
C TRP A 82 -6.99 -0.12 0.14
N VAL A 83 -6.06 -0.53 0.98
CA VAL A 83 -4.72 -0.93 0.58
C VAL A 83 -4.65 -2.46 0.47
N GLU A 84 -4.09 -2.97 -0.62
CA GLU A 84 -3.85 -4.39 -0.83
C GLU A 84 -2.35 -4.66 -1.02
N SER A 85 -1.85 -5.71 -0.39
CA SER A 85 -0.43 -6.09 -0.46
C SER A 85 -0.23 -7.26 -1.41
N HIS A 86 0.60 -7.08 -2.44
CA HIS A 86 0.87 -8.10 -3.45
C HIS A 86 2.35 -8.41 -3.55
N THR A 87 2.72 -9.69 -3.49
CA THR A 87 4.08 -10.14 -3.79
C THR A 87 4.30 -10.16 -5.29
N VAL A 88 5.34 -9.49 -5.76
CA VAL A 88 5.69 -9.39 -7.18
C VAL A 88 6.73 -10.44 -7.54
N GLU A 89 6.31 -11.35 -8.41
CA GLU A 89 7.20 -12.30 -9.07
C GLU A 89 7.52 -11.82 -10.48
N PRO A 90 8.77 -11.41 -10.77
CA PRO A 90 9.13 -10.96 -12.11
C PRO A 90 9.11 -12.16 -13.08
N SER A 91 8.24 -12.09 -14.08
CA SER A 91 8.15 -13.12 -15.14
C SER A 91 9.35 -13.13 -16.08
N ARG A 92 10.04 -11.98 -16.21
CA ARG A 92 11.32 -11.84 -16.92
C ARG A 92 12.18 -10.85 -16.16
N VAL A 93 13.37 -11.29 -15.76
CA VAL A 93 14.43 -10.38 -15.31
C VAL A 93 15.19 -9.98 -16.56
N ALA A 94 14.97 -8.76 -17.05
CA ALA A 94 15.84 -8.22 -18.09
C ALA A 94 17.27 -8.20 -17.52
N ALA A 95 18.20 -8.89 -18.18
CA ALA A 95 19.61 -8.79 -17.84
C ALA A 95 19.99 -7.31 -17.84
N SER A 96 20.58 -6.84 -16.75
CA SER A 96 21.02 -5.45 -16.63
C SER A 96 21.88 -5.11 -17.85
N ASN A 97 21.52 -4.09 -18.61
CA ASN A 97 22.31 -3.60 -19.76
C ASN A 97 23.60 -2.89 -19.29
N LEU A 98 24.30 -3.46 -18.31
CA LEU A 98 25.54 -2.92 -17.72
C LEU A 98 26.80 -3.30 -18.51
N GLU A 99 26.67 -3.96 -19.65
CA GLU A 99 27.78 -4.11 -20.60
C GLU A 99 27.51 -3.22 -21.81
N THR A 100 28.07 -2.01 -21.82
CA THR A 100 28.81 -1.40 -22.95
C THR A 100 29.00 0.10 -22.65
N ARG A 101 30.14 0.45 -22.04
CA ARG A 101 30.94 1.63 -22.42
C ARG A 101 32.33 1.56 -21.79
#